data_AF-A0A4S1CKV3-F1
#
_entry.id   AF-A0A4S1CKV3-F1
#
_cell.length_a   1.000
_cell.length_b   1.000
_cell.length_c   1.000
_cell.angle_alpha   90.00
_cell.angle_beta   90.00
_cell.angle_gamma   90.00
#
_symmetry.space_group_name_H-M   'P 1'
#
loop_
_entity.id
_entity.type
_entity.pdbx_description
1 polymer ?
#
loop_
_entity_poly.entity_id
_entity_poly.type
_entity_poly.pdbx_seq_one_letter_code
_entity_poly.pdbx_strand_id
1 'polypeptide(L)'
;MDIQTETAPHKVLLVDDEENITRSIARLLMEQEVELEVLRAASGAEGLERLREHPDVALILSDQRMPGMSGAQFLEQARGLVPDAVRMVLTGYADMAATMDAINKGGASRYLLKPWDDDVLVRTIQEGVQQYHLVQENRRLTALVEEQNRELSAWNDNLKGRVLEQTATIRRQNEELKERNRRVGHAFRETIVAFSRLIELHSSRLQEHTRNVTELSMRLAREAGLSPEEVETVRTAALLHDIGVIGISQEILQKRMSAMTREETGIFLQHAVRGQATLDAVEELREAGVLIRHHHERYDGAGFPDGLSGTGIPLGARIIAMADFVDRELTEQRGDDPLPALFARITQELGKSLDPELYPAAERHVRELYLAAYSRRAEAAEKELRPKQLLEGMTTTRDLFSGSGALIVERGTVLDAGRIMAVVRSYQVDPPSGGIFVSWAPSGRSDAGSVKIAVTEAVTEREVEPKRLKEGMRLTRNLYSGTGLLLLTEGTQLNRGSIEAVLRYYQIDPPSCGVYVADEKAR
;
A
#
# COMPACT_ATOMS: atom_id res chain seq x y z
N MET A 1 -21.50 -14.32 -48.95
CA MET A 1 -21.11 -15.16 -50.10
C MET A 1 -22.27 -16.09 -50.34
N ASP A 2 -22.99 -15.88 -51.43
CA ASP A 2 -24.08 -16.75 -51.87
C ASP A 2 -23.53 -18.16 -52.09
N ILE A 3 -24.04 -19.13 -51.35
CA ILE A 3 -23.77 -20.54 -51.60
C ILE A 3 -24.87 -21.02 -52.56
N GLN A 4 -24.67 -20.78 -53.87
CA GLN A 4 -25.40 -21.51 -54.89
C GLN A 4 -24.88 -22.95 -54.88
N THR A 5 -25.63 -23.86 -54.27
CA THR A 5 -25.41 -25.30 -54.43
C THR A 5 -26.08 -25.74 -55.73
N GLU A 6 -25.43 -25.52 -56.87
CA GLU A 6 -25.70 -26.35 -58.06
C GLU A 6 -25.11 -27.74 -57.79
N THR A 7 -25.89 -28.61 -57.17
CA THR A 7 -25.51 -30.02 -57.01
C THR A 7 -25.82 -30.74 -58.32
N ALA A 8 -24.78 -31.25 -58.98
CA ALA A 8 -24.95 -32.17 -60.10
C ALA A 8 -25.88 -33.34 -59.72
N PRO A 9 -26.71 -33.84 -60.65
CA PRO A 9 -27.67 -34.90 -60.36
C PRO A 9 -26.95 -36.16 -59.85
N HIS A 10 -27.51 -36.80 -58.83
CA HIS A 10 -26.93 -38.01 -58.26
C HIS A 10 -27.03 -39.18 -59.24
N LYS A 11 -25.96 -39.98 -59.35
CA LYS A 11 -25.89 -41.13 -60.25
C LYS A 11 -26.49 -42.39 -59.64
N VAL A 12 -27.33 -43.08 -60.39
CA VAL A 12 -27.94 -44.36 -60.01
C VAL A 12 -27.58 -45.43 -61.03
N LEU A 13 -27.01 -46.55 -60.58
CA LEU A 13 -26.67 -47.69 -61.43
C LEU A 13 -27.76 -48.76 -61.36
N LEU A 14 -28.36 -49.08 -62.50
CA LEU A 14 -29.30 -50.19 -62.67
C LEU A 14 -28.58 -51.38 -63.33
N VAL A 15 -28.66 -52.55 -62.71
CA VAL A 15 -28.01 -53.78 -63.20
C VAL A 15 -29.05 -54.90 -63.28
N ASP A 16 -29.34 -55.36 -64.49
CA ASP A 16 -30.27 -56.46 -64.75
C ASP A 16 -29.89 -57.09 -66.11
N ASP A 17 -29.95 -58.41 -66.24
CA ASP A 17 -29.65 -59.09 -67.50
C ASP A 17 -30.77 -58.91 -68.54
N GLU A 18 -31.97 -58.52 -68.10
CA GLU A 18 -33.06 -58.11 -68.97
C GLU A 18 -33.00 -56.59 -69.25
N GLU A 19 -32.52 -56.21 -70.44
CA GLU A 19 -32.44 -54.80 -70.85
C GLU A 19 -33.81 -54.07 -70.79
N ASN A 20 -34.90 -54.81 -71.00
CA ASN A 20 -36.25 -54.29 -70.89
C ASN A 20 -36.57 -53.80 -69.46
N ILE A 21 -36.05 -54.45 -68.42
CA ILE A 21 -36.28 -54.10 -67.02
C ILE A 21 -35.53 -52.81 -66.68
N THR A 22 -34.22 -52.73 -66.98
CA THR A 22 -33.43 -51.50 -66.73
C THR A 22 -33.98 -50.30 -67.52
N ARG A 23 -34.45 -50.52 -68.75
CA ARG A 23 -35.07 -49.47 -69.58
C ARG A 23 -36.42 -49.01 -69.03
N SER A 24 -37.22 -49.92 -68.49
CA SER A 24 -38.52 -49.59 -67.88
C SER A 24 -38.35 -48.80 -66.59
N ILE A 25 -37.42 -49.20 -65.72
CA ILE A 25 -37.10 -48.48 -64.48
C ILE A 25 -36.50 -47.10 -64.80
N ALA A 26 -35.57 -47.01 -65.77
CA ALA A 26 -35.01 -45.73 -66.19
C ALA A 26 -36.10 -44.78 -66.73
N ARG A 27 -37.05 -45.30 -67.52
CA ARG A 27 -38.18 -44.53 -68.04
C ARG A 27 -39.10 -44.05 -66.91
N LEU A 28 -39.41 -44.91 -65.95
CA LEU A 28 -40.24 -44.55 -64.80
C LEU A 28 -39.61 -43.40 -63.98
N LEU A 29 -38.30 -43.46 -63.72
CA LEU A 29 -37.59 -42.42 -62.99
C LEU A 29 -37.59 -41.07 -63.75
N MET A 30 -37.56 -41.11 -65.09
CA MET A 30 -37.69 -39.92 -65.93
C MET A 30 -39.11 -39.35 -65.93
N GLU A 31 -40.13 -40.20 -66.02
CA GLU A 31 -41.55 -39.79 -66.04
C GLU A 31 -41.99 -39.14 -64.71
N GLN A 32 -41.34 -39.51 -63.60
CA GLN A 32 -41.58 -38.93 -62.27
C GLN A 32 -40.72 -37.69 -61.97
N GLU A 33 -40.06 -37.11 -62.99
CA GLU A 33 -39.24 -35.90 -62.91
C GLU A 33 -38.14 -35.95 -61.83
N VAL A 34 -37.57 -37.14 -61.56
CA VAL A 34 -36.52 -37.28 -60.56
C VAL A 34 -35.17 -36.85 -61.15
N GLU A 35 -34.52 -35.83 -60.56
CA GLU A 35 -33.21 -35.32 -61.00
C GLU A 35 -32.07 -36.30 -60.68
N LEU A 36 -31.96 -37.37 -61.48
CA LEU A 36 -30.95 -38.42 -61.35
C LEU A 36 -30.30 -38.72 -62.70
N GLU A 37 -29.01 -39.04 -62.66
CA GLU A 37 -28.31 -39.60 -63.82
C GLU A 37 -28.36 -41.14 -63.75
N VAL A 38 -29.06 -41.77 -64.69
CA VAL A 38 -29.25 -43.23 -64.68
C VAL A 38 -28.21 -43.93 -65.56
N LEU A 39 -27.35 -44.71 -64.91
CA LEU A 39 -26.41 -45.63 -65.54
C LEU A 39 -27.06 -47.01 -65.64
N ARG A 40 -26.80 -47.74 -66.73
CA ARG A 40 -27.35 -49.08 -66.98
C ARG A 40 -26.23 -50.06 -67.30
N ALA A 41 -26.37 -51.30 -66.84
CA ALA A 41 -25.50 -52.41 -67.18
C ALA A 41 -26.34 -53.68 -67.38
N ALA A 42 -25.95 -54.50 -68.36
CA ALA A 42 -26.63 -55.75 -68.71
C ALA A 42 -26.07 -56.98 -67.98
N SER A 43 -25.07 -56.80 -67.12
CA SER A 43 -24.50 -57.88 -66.30
C SER A 43 -23.77 -57.33 -65.09
N GLY A 44 -23.57 -58.16 -64.05
CA GLY A 44 -22.76 -57.79 -62.89
C GLY A 44 -21.32 -57.41 -63.23
N ALA A 45 -20.72 -58.03 -64.27
CA ALA A 45 -19.36 -57.70 -64.72
C ALA A 45 -19.28 -56.29 -65.34
N GLU A 46 -20.22 -55.96 -66.22
CA GLU A 46 -20.35 -54.61 -66.78
C GLU A 46 -20.68 -53.59 -65.68
N GLY A 47 -21.55 -53.95 -64.73
CA GLY A 47 -21.86 -53.11 -63.57
C GLY A 47 -20.61 -52.73 -62.77
N LEU A 48 -19.69 -53.68 -62.53
CA LEU A 48 -18.43 -53.39 -61.84
C LEU A 48 -17.50 -52.49 -62.65
N GLU A 49 -17.50 -52.60 -63.97
CA GLU A 49 -16.75 -51.69 -64.85
C GLU A 49 -17.30 -50.26 -64.76
N ARG A 50 -18.62 -50.10 -64.82
CA ARG A 50 -19.29 -48.80 -64.63
C ARG A 50 -18.99 -48.17 -63.28
N LEU A 51 -18.92 -48.96 -62.20
CA LEU A 51 -18.56 -48.45 -60.87
C LEU A 51 -17.09 -47.99 -60.77
N ARG A 52 -16.19 -48.55 -61.58
CA ARG A 52 -14.80 -48.05 -61.68
C ARG A 52 -14.72 -46.75 -62.45
N GLU A 53 -15.53 -46.61 -63.51
CA GLU A 53 -15.63 -45.39 -64.32
C GLU A 53 -16.34 -44.25 -63.56
N HIS A 54 -17.30 -44.60 -62.72
CA HIS A 54 -18.15 -43.68 -61.97
C HIS A 54 -18.12 -43.99 -60.46
N PRO A 55 -17.06 -43.58 -59.74
CA PRO A 55 -16.94 -43.79 -58.30
C PRO A 55 -17.92 -42.94 -57.47
N ASP A 56 -18.63 -42.00 -58.11
CA ASP A 56 -19.61 -41.07 -57.53
C ASP A 56 -21.06 -41.58 -57.61
N VAL A 57 -21.26 -42.87 -57.91
CA VAL A 57 -22.58 -43.50 -57.88
C VAL A 57 -23.17 -43.45 -56.46
N ALA A 58 -24.34 -42.84 -56.34
CA ALA A 58 -25.06 -42.68 -55.08
C ALA A 58 -25.85 -43.94 -54.70
N LEU A 59 -26.41 -44.64 -55.69
CA LEU A 59 -27.26 -45.81 -55.47
C LEU A 59 -27.05 -46.88 -56.55
N ILE A 60 -27.09 -48.14 -56.13
CA ILE A 60 -27.02 -49.32 -57.01
C ILE A 60 -28.28 -50.15 -56.80
N LEU A 61 -29.00 -50.44 -57.87
CA LEU A 61 -30.13 -51.36 -57.90
C LEU A 61 -29.80 -52.55 -58.81
N SER A 62 -29.63 -53.73 -58.24
CA SER A 62 -29.28 -54.95 -58.96
C SER A 62 -30.40 -55.99 -58.91
N ASP A 63 -30.62 -56.71 -60.00
CA ASP A 63 -31.35 -57.97 -59.92
C ASP A 63 -30.59 -59.02 -59.12
N GLN A 64 -31.31 -59.92 -58.46
CA GLN A 64 -30.73 -61.02 -57.68
C GLN A 64 -30.18 -62.15 -58.55
N ARG A 65 -30.83 -62.49 -59.67
CA ARG A 65 -30.54 -63.67 -60.50
C ARG A 65 -30.06 -63.26 -61.91
N MET A 66 -28.79 -62.89 -61.99
CA MET A 66 -28.15 -62.63 -63.28
C MET A 66 -27.23 -63.80 -63.70
N PRO A 67 -27.07 -64.07 -65.01
CA PRO A 67 -26.10 -65.04 -65.53
C PRO A 67 -24.66 -64.70 -65.11
N GLY A 68 -23.90 -65.72 -64.68
CA GLY A 68 -22.48 -65.61 -64.32
C GLY A 68 -22.21 -65.10 -62.91
N MET A 69 -22.90 -64.06 -62.44
CA MET A 69 -22.73 -63.47 -61.11
C MET A 69 -24.09 -63.05 -60.54
N SER A 70 -24.42 -63.53 -59.33
CA SER A 70 -25.65 -63.09 -58.65
C SER A 70 -25.59 -61.64 -58.17
N GLY A 71 -26.74 -60.99 -57.99
CA GLY A 71 -26.80 -59.61 -57.47
C GLY A 71 -26.11 -59.42 -56.13
N ALA A 72 -26.24 -60.40 -55.23
CA ALA A 72 -25.54 -60.37 -53.94
C ALA A 72 -24.01 -60.41 -54.10
N GLN A 73 -23.47 -61.24 -55.00
CA GLN A 73 -22.02 -61.30 -55.29
C GLN A 73 -21.51 -60.02 -55.97
N PHE A 74 -22.35 -59.43 -56.84
CA PHE A 74 -22.06 -58.14 -57.45
C PHE A 74 -21.98 -57.03 -56.40
N LEU A 75 -22.97 -56.93 -55.51
CA LEU A 75 -23.01 -55.90 -54.47
C LEU A 75 -21.89 -56.04 -53.43
N GLU A 76 -21.47 -57.28 -53.12
CA GLU A 76 -20.30 -57.54 -52.26
C GLU A 76 -19.03 -56.94 -52.87
N GLN A 77 -18.82 -57.10 -54.18
CA GLN A 77 -17.69 -56.51 -54.89
C GLN A 77 -17.84 -54.99 -55.06
N ALA A 78 -19.06 -54.51 -55.33
CA ALA A 78 -19.37 -53.09 -55.43
C ALA A 78 -19.06 -52.34 -54.13
N ARG A 79 -19.26 -52.96 -52.96
CA ARG A 79 -18.89 -52.38 -51.66
C ARG A 79 -17.40 -52.03 -51.55
N GLY A 80 -16.52 -52.78 -52.22
CA GLY A 80 -15.09 -52.50 -52.24
C GLY A 80 -14.73 -51.31 -53.15
N LEU A 81 -15.53 -51.08 -54.21
CA LEU A 81 -15.30 -50.00 -55.19
C LEU A 81 -15.95 -48.69 -54.77
N VAL A 82 -17.21 -48.74 -54.33
CA VAL A 82 -18.03 -47.61 -53.92
C VAL A 82 -18.70 -47.91 -52.57
N PRO A 83 -17.94 -47.82 -51.46
CA PRO A 83 -18.42 -48.26 -50.14
C PRO A 83 -19.63 -47.47 -49.64
N ASP A 84 -19.73 -46.20 -50.03
CA ASP A 84 -20.78 -45.29 -49.57
C ASP A 84 -22.07 -45.38 -50.38
N ALA A 85 -22.03 -45.95 -51.58
CA ALA A 85 -23.21 -46.10 -52.42
C ALA A 85 -24.27 -46.94 -51.70
N VAL A 86 -25.52 -46.48 -51.75
CA VAL A 86 -26.65 -47.24 -51.21
C VAL A 86 -26.91 -48.43 -52.14
N ARG A 87 -26.92 -49.63 -51.59
CA ARG A 87 -27.02 -50.87 -52.36
C ARG A 87 -28.40 -51.49 -52.18
N MET A 88 -29.09 -51.81 -53.26
CA MET A 88 -30.43 -52.37 -53.28
C MET A 88 -30.52 -53.58 -54.21
N VAL A 89 -31.40 -54.53 -53.87
CA VAL A 89 -31.63 -55.75 -54.66
C VAL A 89 -33.09 -55.88 -55.05
N LEU A 90 -33.35 -56.20 -56.32
CA LEU A 90 -34.64 -56.67 -56.84
C LEU A 90 -34.72 -58.20 -56.73
N THR A 91 -35.76 -58.74 -56.08
CA THR A 91 -35.94 -60.18 -55.85
C THR A 91 -37.31 -60.68 -56.33
N GLY A 92 -37.40 -61.93 -56.78
CA GLY A 92 -38.67 -62.58 -57.11
C GLY A 92 -39.32 -63.30 -55.93
N TYR A 93 -40.63 -63.58 -56.02
CA TYR A 93 -41.42 -64.26 -54.98
C TYR A 93 -40.86 -65.62 -54.50
N ALA A 94 -40.07 -66.32 -55.33
CA ALA A 94 -39.54 -67.65 -55.02
C ALA A 94 -38.27 -67.66 -54.15
N ASP A 95 -37.69 -66.51 -53.81
CA ASP A 95 -36.34 -66.41 -53.22
C ASP A 95 -36.27 -65.95 -51.75
N MET A 96 -37.40 -65.66 -51.08
CA MET A 96 -37.36 -65.10 -49.71
C MET A 96 -36.61 -65.96 -48.67
N ALA A 97 -36.66 -67.30 -48.79
CA ALA A 97 -36.01 -68.21 -47.85
C ALA A 97 -34.49 -68.34 -48.09
N ALA A 98 -34.02 -68.24 -49.34
CA ALA A 98 -32.60 -68.30 -49.69
C ALA A 98 -31.89 -66.93 -49.55
N THR A 99 -32.67 -65.84 -49.51
CA THR A 99 -32.14 -64.47 -49.48
C THR A 99 -31.68 -64.07 -48.08
N MET A 100 -32.22 -64.64 -47.00
CA MET A 100 -31.88 -64.25 -45.62
C MET A 100 -30.41 -64.47 -45.23
N ASP A 101 -29.74 -65.49 -45.77
CA ASP A 101 -28.30 -65.72 -45.52
C ASP A 101 -27.37 -64.80 -46.35
N ALA A 102 -27.88 -64.24 -47.45
CA ALA A 102 -27.16 -63.27 -48.27
C ALA A 102 -27.19 -61.85 -47.68
N ILE A 103 -28.17 -61.55 -46.81
CA ILE A 103 -28.37 -60.26 -46.10
C ILE A 103 -27.11 -59.81 -45.36
N ASN A 104 -26.34 -60.75 -44.80
CA ASN A 104 -25.16 -60.41 -43.97
C ASN A 104 -23.84 -60.32 -44.75
N LYS A 105 -23.73 -60.89 -45.96
CA LYS A 105 -22.47 -60.94 -46.73
C LYS A 105 -22.36 -59.83 -47.78
N GLY A 106 -23.43 -59.55 -48.52
CA GLY A 106 -23.42 -58.59 -49.64
C GLY A 106 -23.65 -57.12 -49.28
N GLY A 107 -24.02 -56.81 -48.03
CA GLY A 107 -24.18 -55.43 -47.55
C GLY A 107 -25.24 -54.61 -48.28
N ALA A 108 -26.28 -55.26 -48.83
CA ALA A 108 -27.45 -54.61 -49.38
C ALA A 108 -28.26 -53.95 -48.26
N SER A 109 -28.60 -52.68 -48.45
CA SER A 109 -29.34 -51.86 -47.49
C SER A 109 -30.86 -52.03 -47.56
N ARG A 110 -31.39 -52.49 -48.71
CA ARG A 110 -32.83 -52.62 -48.94
C ARG A 110 -33.15 -53.62 -50.05
N TYR A 111 -34.33 -54.24 -49.95
CA TYR A 111 -34.85 -55.23 -50.91
C TYR A 111 -36.19 -54.78 -51.48
N LEU A 112 -36.42 -55.08 -52.76
CA LEU A 112 -37.60 -54.73 -53.52
C LEU A 112 -38.10 -55.97 -54.28
N LEU A 113 -39.41 -56.18 -54.36
CA LEU A 113 -40.02 -57.38 -54.94
C LEU A 113 -40.41 -57.17 -56.41
N LYS A 114 -40.26 -58.20 -57.25
CA LYS A 114 -40.79 -58.30 -58.62
C LYS A 114 -42.09 -59.12 -58.65
N PRO A 115 -43.18 -58.66 -59.30
CA PRO A 115 -43.38 -57.32 -59.87
C PRO A 115 -43.41 -56.24 -58.79
N TRP A 116 -42.81 -55.07 -59.06
CA TRP A 116 -42.80 -53.95 -58.13
C TRP A 116 -44.02 -53.06 -58.32
N ASP A 117 -44.30 -52.28 -57.28
CA ASP A 117 -45.18 -51.12 -57.37
C ASP A 117 -44.33 -49.88 -57.71
N ASP A 118 -44.75 -49.14 -58.73
CA ASP A 118 -43.98 -48.02 -59.29
C ASP A 118 -43.73 -46.91 -58.25
N ASP A 119 -44.75 -46.59 -57.43
CA ASP A 119 -44.64 -45.57 -56.38
C ASP A 119 -43.68 -46.02 -55.28
N VAL A 120 -43.76 -47.30 -54.89
CA VAL A 120 -42.86 -47.89 -53.88
C VAL A 120 -41.41 -47.92 -54.37
N LEU A 121 -41.17 -48.25 -55.64
CA LEU A 121 -39.84 -48.29 -56.24
C LEU A 121 -39.21 -46.88 -56.27
N VAL A 122 -39.91 -45.91 -56.84
CA VAL A 122 -39.44 -44.53 -56.98
C VAL A 122 -39.14 -43.93 -55.60
N ARG A 123 -40.07 -44.06 -54.66
CA ARG A 123 -39.88 -43.58 -53.29
C ARG A 123 -38.68 -44.24 -52.62
N THR A 124 -38.50 -45.54 -52.81
CA THR A 124 -37.37 -46.27 -52.21
C THR A 124 -36.04 -45.79 -52.77
N ILE A 125 -35.96 -45.55 -54.09
CA ILE A 125 -34.75 -44.99 -54.74
C ILE A 125 -34.47 -43.58 -54.23
N GLN A 126 -35.48 -42.71 -54.15
CA GLN A 126 -35.33 -41.34 -53.60
C GLN A 126 -34.84 -41.36 -52.15
N GLU A 127 -35.42 -42.20 -51.29
CA GLU A 127 -34.97 -42.38 -49.90
C GLU A 127 -33.50 -42.84 -49.83
N GLY A 128 -33.11 -43.75 -50.72
CA GLY A 128 -31.72 -44.23 -50.81
C GLY A 128 -30.73 -43.16 -51.28
N VAL A 129 -31.08 -42.37 -52.30
CA VAL A 129 -30.25 -41.25 -52.77
C VAL A 129 -30.13 -40.18 -51.68
N GLN A 130 -31.23 -39.85 -50.99
CA GLN A 130 -31.21 -38.90 -49.88
C GLN A 130 -30.29 -39.40 -48.74
N GLN A 131 -30.32 -40.69 -48.43
CA GLN A 131 -29.43 -41.28 -47.44
C GLN A 131 -27.96 -41.13 -47.84
N TYR A 132 -27.62 -41.40 -49.11
CA TYR A 132 -26.26 -41.18 -49.62
C TYR A 132 -25.83 -39.72 -49.45
N HIS A 133 -26.69 -38.79 -49.89
CA HIS A 133 -26.43 -37.35 -49.80
C HIS A 133 -26.17 -36.92 -48.35
N LEU A 134 -27.03 -37.33 -47.41
CA LEU A 134 -26.89 -37.01 -45.99
C LEU A 134 -25.57 -37.55 -45.40
N VAL A 135 -25.14 -38.75 -45.79
CA VAL A 135 -23.87 -39.33 -45.32
C VAL A 135 -22.66 -38.56 -45.86
N GLN A 136 -22.67 -38.21 -47.15
CA GLN A 136 -21.59 -37.42 -47.75
C GLN A 136 -21.51 -36.01 -47.13
N GLU A 137 -22.66 -35.36 -46.96
CA GLU A 137 -22.71 -34.02 -46.38
C GLU A 137 -22.29 -34.02 -44.90
N ASN A 138 -22.71 -35.02 -44.13
CA ASN A 138 -22.28 -35.16 -42.73
C ASN A 138 -20.75 -35.32 -42.62
N ARG A 139 -20.13 -36.13 -43.50
CA ARG A 139 -18.66 -36.26 -43.54
C ARG A 139 -17.98 -34.95 -43.92
N ARG A 140 -18.51 -34.23 -44.93
CA ARG A 140 -17.99 -32.93 -45.35
C ARG A 140 -18.04 -31.91 -44.22
N LEU A 141 -19.19 -31.79 -43.56
CA LEU A 141 -19.38 -30.89 -42.42
C LEU A 141 -18.49 -31.26 -41.24
N THR A 142 -18.33 -32.55 -40.95
CA THR A 142 -17.44 -33.02 -39.89
C THR A 142 -15.99 -32.62 -40.16
N ALA A 143 -15.50 -32.85 -41.39
CA ALA A 143 -14.15 -32.46 -41.78
C ALA A 143 -13.93 -30.94 -41.69
N LEU A 144 -14.92 -30.14 -42.11
CA LEU A 144 -14.87 -28.68 -42.02
C LEU A 144 -14.83 -28.20 -40.56
N VAL A 145 -15.66 -28.78 -39.69
CA VAL A 145 -15.67 -28.43 -38.26
C VAL A 145 -14.34 -28.79 -37.60
N GLU A 146 -13.75 -29.94 -37.94
CA GLU A 146 -12.42 -30.33 -37.44
C GLU A 146 -11.31 -29.40 -37.91
N GLU A 147 -11.39 -28.91 -39.15
CA GLU A 147 -10.48 -27.90 -39.67
C GLU A 147 -10.64 -26.56 -38.93
N GLN A 148 -11.88 -26.05 -38.82
CA GLN A 148 -12.16 -24.80 -38.11
C GLN A 148 -11.77 -24.85 -36.64
N ASN A 149 -11.99 -25.99 -35.97
CA ASN A 149 -11.58 -26.17 -34.57
C ASN A 149 -10.06 -26.14 -34.41
N ARG A 150 -9.31 -26.71 -35.37
CA ARG A 150 -7.83 -26.63 -35.37
C ARG A 150 -7.36 -25.20 -35.56
N GLU A 151 -7.94 -24.47 -36.51
CA GLU A 151 -7.61 -23.05 -36.72
C GLU A 151 -7.92 -22.21 -35.48
N LEU A 152 -9.10 -22.40 -34.88
CA LEU A 152 -9.51 -21.67 -33.69
C LEU A 152 -8.59 -21.96 -32.51
N SER A 153 -8.16 -23.21 -32.33
CA SER A 153 -7.19 -23.57 -31.29
C SER A 153 -5.86 -22.85 -31.50
N ALA A 154 -5.34 -22.84 -32.73
CA ALA A 154 -4.08 -22.16 -33.05
C ALA A 154 -4.17 -20.65 -32.82
N TRP A 155 -5.31 -20.04 -33.20
CA TRP A 155 -5.59 -18.64 -32.92
C TRP A 155 -5.66 -18.34 -31.42
N ASN A 156 -6.34 -19.19 -30.65
CA ASN A 156 -6.47 -19.03 -29.21
C ASN A 156 -5.10 -19.09 -28.52
N ASP A 157 -4.23 -19.99 -28.94
CA ASP A 157 -2.87 -20.09 -28.38
C ASP A 157 -2.01 -18.88 -28.76
N ASN A 158 -2.12 -18.37 -29.99
CA ASN A 158 -1.45 -17.13 -30.39
C ASN A 158 -1.92 -15.93 -29.57
N LEU A 159 -3.25 -15.77 -29.41
CA LEU A 159 -3.84 -14.68 -28.63
C LEU A 159 -3.42 -14.74 -27.17
N LYS A 160 -3.43 -15.94 -26.56
CA LYS A 160 -2.93 -16.12 -25.19
C LYS A 160 -1.47 -15.66 -25.07
N GLY A 161 -0.60 -16.01 -26.02
CA GLY A 161 0.78 -15.55 -26.05
C GLY A 161 0.89 -14.03 -26.09
N ARG A 162 0.15 -13.38 -26.99
CA ARG A 162 0.14 -11.91 -27.13
C ARG A 162 -0.39 -11.21 -25.87
N VAL A 163 -1.45 -11.74 -25.26
CA VAL A 163 -2.02 -11.18 -24.02
C VAL A 163 -1.02 -11.27 -22.88
N LEU A 164 -0.31 -12.39 -22.73
CA LEU A 164 0.72 -12.55 -21.69
C LEU A 164 1.88 -11.57 -21.91
N GLU A 165 2.35 -11.42 -23.14
CA GLU A 165 3.42 -10.48 -23.49
C GLU A 165 3.03 -9.01 -23.25
N GLN A 166 1.83 -8.61 -23.69
CA GLN A 166 1.31 -7.27 -23.46
C GLN A 166 1.10 -6.99 -21.97
N THR A 167 0.56 -7.96 -21.23
CA THR A 167 0.36 -7.83 -19.78
C THR A 167 1.70 -7.65 -19.06
N ALA A 168 2.73 -8.41 -19.43
CA ALA A 168 4.07 -8.26 -18.86
C ALA A 168 4.69 -6.90 -19.19
N THR A 169 4.51 -6.41 -20.41
CA THR A 169 5.00 -5.11 -20.86
C THR A 169 4.33 -3.96 -20.11
N ILE A 170 3.00 -3.96 -20.01
CA ILE A 170 2.24 -2.94 -19.29
C ILE A 170 2.64 -2.91 -17.81
N ARG A 171 2.79 -4.08 -17.17
CA ARG A 171 3.25 -4.15 -15.78
C ARG A 171 4.61 -3.50 -15.60
N ARG A 172 5.56 -3.79 -16.50
CA ARG A 172 6.91 -3.19 -16.48
C ARG A 172 6.84 -1.67 -16.63
N GLN A 173 6.10 -1.18 -17.62
CA GLN A 173 5.95 0.26 -17.88
C GLN A 173 5.28 0.99 -16.70
N ASN A 174 4.28 0.38 -16.07
CA ASN A 174 3.63 0.96 -14.89
C ASN A 174 4.58 1.07 -13.70
N GLU A 175 5.41 0.05 -13.45
CA GLU A 175 6.41 0.13 -12.38
C GLU A 175 7.50 1.17 -12.70
N GLU A 176 7.97 1.26 -13.94
CA GLU A 176 8.88 2.33 -14.37
C GLU A 176 8.27 3.72 -14.22
N LEU A 177 6.99 3.89 -14.56
CA LEU A 177 6.29 5.16 -14.42
C LEU A 177 6.14 5.57 -12.96
N LYS A 178 5.75 4.63 -12.07
CA LYS A 178 5.67 4.87 -10.63
C LYS A 178 7.01 5.31 -10.06
N GLU A 179 8.08 4.65 -10.48
CA GLU A 179 9.42 4.98 -10.02
C GLU A 179 9.87 6.36 -10.52
N ARG A 180 9.61 6.69 -11.79
CA ARG A 180 9.86 8.04 -12.32
C ARG A 180 9.06 9.11 -11.56
N ASN A 181 7.79 8.85 -11.28
CA ASN A 181 6.95 9.79 -10.54
C ASN A 181 7.45 10.00 -9.10
N ARG A 182 7.89 8.92 -8.43
CA ARG A 182 8.55 9.01 -7.11
C ARG A 182 9.81 9.86 -7.15
N ARG A 183 10.66 9.69 -8.17
CA ARG A 183 11.87 10.49 -8.34
C ARG A 183 11.56 11.96 -8.57
N VAL A 184 10.56 12.28 -9.40
CA VAL A 184 10.12 13.66 -9.62
C VAL A 184 9.63 14.27 -8.30
N GLY A 185 8.76 13.59 -7.57
CA GLY A 185 8.28 14.07 -6.27
C GLY A 185 9.40 14.24 -5.23
N HIS A 186 10.40 13.35 -5.23
CA HIS A 186 11.58 13.51 -4.37
C HIS A 186 12.44 14.72 -4.78
N ALA A 187 12.76 14.86 -6.07
CA ALA A 187 13.55 15.98 -6.57
C ALA A 187 12.86 17.33 -6.31
N PHE A 188 11.54 17.37 -6.41
CA PHE A 188 10.75 18.56 -6.09
C PHE A 188 10.87 18.92 -4.60
N ARG A 189 10.75 17.95 -3.68
CA ARG A 189 10.95 18.18 -2.24
C ARG A 189 12.37 18.66 -1.90
N GLU A 190 13.40 18.08 -2.52
CA GLU A 190 14.78 18.53 -2.34
C GLU A 190 14.99 19.96 -2.84
N THR A 191 14.30 20.35 -3.91
CA THR A 191 14.34 21.72 -4.44
C THR A 191 13.70 22.71 -3.44
N ILE A 192 12.58 22.36 -2.82
CA ILE A 192 11.94 23.17 -1.77
C ILE A 192 12.91 23.37 -0.58
N VAL A 193 13.58 22.31 -0.14
CA VAL A 193 14.59 22.39 0.95
C VAL A 193 15.80 23.24 0.51
N ALA A 194 16.20 23.18 -0.76
CA ALA A 194 17.26 24.05 -1.26
C ALA A 194 16.84 25.53 -1.23
N PHE A 195 15.59 25.85 -1.59
CA PHE A 195 15.06 27.22 -1.49
C PHE A 195 14.96 27.70 -0.05
N SER A 196 14.53 26.86 0.90
CA SER A 196 14.51 27.25 2.32
C SER A 196 15.90 27.64 2.81
N ARG A 197 16.95 26.91 2.40
CA ARG A 197 18.35 27.26 2.72
C ARG A 197 18.79 28.59 2.11
N LEU A 198 18.28 28.96 0.93
CA LEU A 198 18.57 30.28 0.35
C LEU A 198 17.93 31.41 1.17
N ILE A 199 16.72 31.20 1.70
CA ILE A 199 16.06 32.15 2.62
C ILE A 199 16.92 32.32 3.88
N GLU A 200 17.42 31.23 4.44
CA GLU A 200 18.31 31.24 5.61
C GLU A 200 19.64 31.96 5.35
N LEU A 201 20.22 31.85 4.15
CA LEU A 201 21.43 32.60 3.78
C LEU A 201 21.18 34.11 3.73
N HIS A 202 19.97 34.52 3.36
CA HIS A 202 19.58 35.93 3.34
C HIS A 202 19.35 36.48 4.75
N SER A 203 19.11 35.64 5.76
CA SER A 203 18.96 36.09 7.15
C SER A 203 19.54 35.07 8.11
N SER A 204 20.71 35.39 8.67
CA SER A 204 21.44 34.55 9.63
C SER A 204 20.66 34.22 10.91
N ARG A 205 19.50 34.84 11.12
CA ARG A 205 18.57 34.57 12.23
C ARG A 205 17.66 33.35 11.99
N LEU A 206 17.55 32.84 10.75
CA LEU A 206 16.48 31.92 10.33
C LEU A 206 16.85 30.43 10.27
N GLN A 207 18.12 30.05 10.46
CA GLN A 207 18.56 28.67 10.19
C GLN A 207 17.98 27.61 11.16
N GLU A 208 18.06 27.83 12.47
CA GLU A 208 17.44 26.92 13.44
C GLU A 208 15.90 27.08 13.48
N HIS A 209 15.44 28.31 13.23
CA HIS A 209 14.05 28.73 13.22
C HIS A 209 13.19 27.91 12.23
N THR A 210 13.56 27.92 10.94
CA THR A 210 12.78 27.25 9.89
C THR A 210 12.59 25.76 10.18
N ARG A 211 13.65 25.10 10.68
CA ARG A 211 13.62 23.68 11.05
C ARG A 211 12.65 23.41 12.21
N ASN A 212 12.72 24.21 13.27
CA ASN A 212 11.91 24.04 14.47
C ASN A 212 10.43 24.28 14.17
N VAL A 213 10.13 25.37 13.44
CA VAL A 213 8.77 25.71 13.01
C VAL A 213 8.19 24.59 12.15
N THR A 214 8.96 24.06 11.19
CA THR A 214 8.50 22.97 10.32
C THR A 214 8.19 21.69 11.11
N GLU A 215 9.07 21.29 12.02
CA GLU A 215 8.89 20.06 12.83
C GLU A 215 7.64 20.17 13.71
N LEU A 216 7.49 21.28 14.44
CA LEU A 216 6.33 21.49 15.31
C LEU A 216 5.04 21.60 14.49
N SER A 217 5.05 22.33 13.37
CA SER A 217 3.90 22.47 12.48
C SER A 217 3.41 21.11 11.96
N MET A 218 4.32 20.23 11.54
CA MET A 218 3.95 18.88 11.08
C MET A 218 3.33 18.02 12.18
N ARG A 219 3.82 18.11 13.42
CA ARG A 219 3.25 17.37 14.55
C ARG A 219 1.84 17.86 14.86
N LEU A 220 1.67 19.17 14.96
CA LEU A 220 0.38 19.81 15.16
C LEU A 220 -0.63 19.47 14.05
N ALA A 221 -0.21 19.51 12.78
CA ALA A 221 -1.06 19.15 11.65
C ALA A 221 -1.57 17.71 11.72
N ARG A 222 -0.69 16.76 12.07
CA ARG A 222 -1.09 15.35 12.22
C ARG A 222 -2.05 15.15 13.39
N GLU A 223 -1.80 15.78 14.53
CA GLU A 223 -2.68 15.67 15.70
C GLU A 223 -4.04 16.35 15.47
N ALA A 224 -4.06 17.45 14.71
CA ALA A 224 -5.29 18.12 14.29
C ALA A 224 -6.10 17.33 13.24
N GLY A 225 -5.62 16.17 12.78
CA GLY A 225 -6.35 15.26 11.90
C GLY A 225 -6.29 15.61 10.41
N LEU A 226 -5.33 16.44 9.99
CA LEU A 226 -5.12 16.74 8.57
C LEU A 226 -4.70 15.47 7.80
N SER A 227 -5.14 15.38 6.55
CA SER A 227 -4.74 14.31 5.63
C SER A 227 -3.23 14.36 5.33
N PRO A 228 -2.62 13.25 4.87
CA PRO A 228 -1.19 13.24 4.51
C PRO A 228 -0.78 14.30 3.48
N GLU A 229 -1.69 14.66 2.57
CA GLU A 229 -1.49 15.70 1.56
C GLU A 229 -1.50 17.09 2.19
N GLU A 230 -2.50 17.40 3.03
CA GLU A 230 -2.57 18.68 3.75
C GLU A 230 -1.39 18.87 4.72
N VAL A 231 -0.92 17.80 5.38
CA VAL A 231 0.30 17.84 6.22
C VAL A 231 1.54 18.20 5.39
N GLU A 232 1.63 17.71 4.15
CA GLU A 232 2.73 18.04 3.24
C GLU A 232 2.64 19.48 2.74
N THR A 233 1.43 19.99 2.51
CA THR A 233 1.18 21.42 2.23
C THR A 233 1.62 22.28 3.40
N VAL A 234 1.28 21.93 4.65
CA VAL A 234 1.75 22.63 5.86
C VAL A 234 3.27 22.56 5.98
N ARG A 235 3.89 21.41 5.72
CA ARG A 235 5.36 21.26 5.75
C ARG A 235 6.03 22.20 4.74
N THR A 236 5.50 22.26 3.52
CA THR A 236 6.02 23.12 2.44
C THR A 236 5.86 24.59 2.79
N ALA A 237 4.68 24.98 3.29
CA ALA A 237 4.42 26.33 3.75
C ALA A 237 5.34 26.74 4.91
N ALA A 238 5.54 25.88 5.91
CA ALA A 238 6.43 26.15 7.04
C ALA A 238 7.90 26.31 6.61
N LEU A 239 8.39 25.54 5.63
CA LEU A 239 9.74 25.69 5.09
C LEU A 239 9.96 27.01 4.35
N LEU A 240 8.90 27.57 3.77
CA LEU A 240 8.96 28.72 2.87
C LEU A 240 8.22 29.96 3.40
N HIS A 241 7.73 29.95 4.64
CA HIS A 241 6.85 31.01 5.16
C HIS A 241 7.46 32.41 5.07
N ASP A 242 8.77 32.50 5.22
CA ASP A 242 9.54 33.74 5.08
C ASP A 242 10.10 34.00 3.67
N ILE A 243 9.73 33.25 2.62
CA ILE A 243 10.32 33.43 1.28
C ILE A 243 10.15 34.85 0.73
N GLY A 244 9.10 35.55 1.14
CA GLY A 244 8.85 36.94 0.76
C GLY A 244 9.86 37.96 1.31
N VAL A 245 10.65 37.58 2.33
CA VAL A 245 11.67 38.47 2.92
C VAL A 245 12.88 38.67 2.02
N ILE A 246 13.09 37.80 1.01
CA ILE A 246 14.17 37.94 0.03
C ILE A 246 14.11 39.29 -0.69
N GLY A 247 12.90 39.82 -0.91
CA GLY A 247 12.67 41.12 -1.53
C GLY A 247 12.88 42.34 -0.60
N ILE A 248 13.37 42.14 0.62
CA ILE A 248 13.53 43.19 1.65
C ILE A 248 15.03 43.46 1.88
N SER A 249 15.38 44.73 2.08
CA SER A 249 16.77 45.13 2.38
C SER A 249 17.22 44.65 3.76
N GLN A 250 18.52 44.36 3.88
CA GLN A 250 19.16 43.91 5.13
C GLN A 250 19.00 44.93 6.27
N GLU A 251 19.01 46.23 5.94
CA GLU A 251 18.83 47.31 6.90
C GLU A 251 17.47 47.26 7.61
N ILE A 252 16.41 46.84 6.90
CA ILE A 252 15.07 46.66 7.47
C ILE A 252 15.03 45.33 8.25
N LEU A 253 15.52 44.23 7.66
CA LEU A 253 15.45 42.89 8.29
C LEU A 253 16.22 42.78 9.61
N GLN A 254 17.29 43.57 9.79
CA GLN A 254 18.06 43.58 11.04
C GLN A 254 17.37 44.35 12.18
N LYS A 255 16.38 45.20 11.87
CA LYS A 255 15.63 45.97 12.87
C LYS A 255 14.58 45.08 13.53
N ARG A 256 14.38 45.27 14.83
CA ARG A 256 13.15 44.79 15.49
C ARG A 256 11.97 45.59 14.95
N MET A 257 10.80 44.95 14.80
CA MET A 257 9.60 45.65 14.33
C MET A 257 9.27 46.91 15.14
N SER A 258 9.50 46.89 16.45
CA SER A 258 9.32 48.06 17.33
C SER A 258 10.26 49.24 17.04
N ALA A 259 11.33 49.01 16.28
CA ALA A 259 12.33 50.00 15.88
C ALA A 259 12.23 50.38 14.39
N MET A 260 11.27 49.82 13.65
CA MET A 260 11.01 50.18 12.25
C MET A 260 10.19 51.46 12.15
N THR A 261 10.46 52.26 11.13
CA THR A 261 9.58 53.38 10.74
C THR A 261 8.27 52.86 10.15
N ARG A 262 7.26 53.73 10.02
CA ARG A 262 5.96 53.34 9.47
C ARG A 262 6.08 52.83 8.02
N GLU A 263 6.94 53.46 7.22
CA GLU A 263 7.23 53.02 5.86
C GLU A 263 7.91 51.64 5.85
N GLU A 264 8.91 51.42 6.70
CA GLU A 264 9.63 50.15 6.81
C GLU A 264 8.73 49.02 7.30
N THR A 265 7.86 49.27 8.28
CA THR A 265 6.84 48.31 8.71
C THR A 265 5.92 47.97 7.55
N GLY A 266 5.45 48.95 6.77
CA GLY A 266 4.62 48.70 5.58
C GLY A 266 5.30 47.79 4.55
N ILE A 267 6.61 47.96 4.33
CA ILE A 267 7.40 47.10 3.44
C ILE A 267 7.54 45.69 4.04
N PHE A 268 7.80 45.58 5.34
CA PHE A 268 7.98 44.31 6.03
C PHE A 268 6.71 43.45 5.99
N LEU A 269 5.55 44.02 6.31
CA LEU A 269 4.27 43.29 6.34
C LEU A 269 3.87 42.70 4.99
N GLN A 270 4.39 43.25 3.87
CA GLN A 270 4.12 42.71 2.53
C GLN A 270 4.82 41.38 2.25
N HIS A 271 5.75 40.90 3.08
CA HIS A 271 6.45 39.64 2.79
C HIS A 271 5.48 38.46 2.70
N ALA A 272 4.42 38.42 3.49
CA ALA A 272 3.43 37.34 3.42
C ALA A 272 2.70 37.33 2.05
N VAL A 273 2.33 38.50 1.55
CA VAL A 273 1.71 38.68 0.22
C VAL A 273 2.68 38.31 -0.90
N ARG A 274 3.94 38.78 -0.81
CA ARG A 274 4.99 38.46 -1.78
C ARG A 274 5.34 36.98 -1.77
N GLY A 275 5.31 36.35 -0.60
CA GLY A 275 5.56 34.93 -0.42
C GLY A 275 4.57 34.09 -1.22
N GLN A 276 3.27 34.34 -1.03
CA GLN A 276 2.23 33.72 -1.86
C GLN A 276 2.43 34.01 -3.35
N ALA A 277 2.61 35.27 -3.74
CA ALA A 277 2.77 35.66 -5.14
C ALA A 277 3.98 34.99 -5.81
N THR A 278 5.05 34.74 -5.04
CA THR A 278 6.24 34.03 -5.53
C THR A 278 5.93 32.57 -5.81
N LEU A 279 5.11 31.92 -4.99
CA LEU A 279 4.76 30.51 -5.15
C LEU A 279 3.62 30.28 -6.16
N ASP A 280 2.80 31.29 -6.45
CA ASP A 280 1.61 31.16 -7.29
C ASP A 280 1.90 30.71 -8.74
N ALA A 281 3.13 30.94 -9.21
CA ALA A 281 3.63 30.49 -10.50
C ALA A 281 3.76 28.96 -10.63
N VAL A 282 3.82 28.24 -9.50
CA VAL A 282 3.90 26.77 -9.45
C VAL A 282 2.59 26.24 -8.89
N GLU A 283 1.84 25.52 -9.72
CA GLU A 283 0.49 25.04 -9.39
C GLU A 283 0.47 24.21 -8.10
N GLU A 284 1.44 23.33 -7.93
CA GLU A 284 1.59 22.45 -6.76
C GLU A 284 1.94 23.21 -5.47
N LEU A 285 2.33 24.49 -5.54
CA LEU A 285 2.68 25.31 -4.38
C LEU A 285 1.61 26.34 -4.00
N ARG A 286 0.54 26.46 -4.78
CA ARG A 286 -0.50 27.49 -4.55
C ARG A 286 -1.14 27.37 -3.16
N GLU A 287 -1.47 26.15 -2.73
CA GLU A 287 -2.07 25.93 -1.41
C GLU A 287 -1.10 26.30 -0.28
N ALA A 288 0.18 25.93 -0.42
CA ALA A 288 1.20 26.34 0.52
C ALA A 288 1.33 27.88 0.55
N GLY A 289 1.28 28.52 -0.63
CA GLY A 289 1.25 29.97 -0.75
C GLY A 289 0.11 30.64 0.01
N VAL A 290 -1.09 30.05 0.01
CA VAL A 290 -2.23 30.55 0.81
C VAL A 290 -1.92 30.49 2.30
N LEU A 291 -1.32 29.40 2.79
CA LEU A 291 -0.92 29.30 4.20
C LEU A 291 0.15 30.35 4.56
N ILE A 292 1.11 30.57 3.67
CA ILE A 292 2.16 31.59 3.82
C ILE A 292 1.55 33.00 3.81
N ARG A 293 0.50 33.26 3.03
CA ARG A 293 -0.16 34.58 3.08
C ARG A 293 -0.70 34.89 4.47
N HIS A 294 -1.26 33.90 5.15
CA HIS A 294 -2.06 34.10 6.35
C HIS A 294 -1.35 33.69 7.66
N HIS A 295 -0.08 33.29 7.63
CA HIS A 295 0.62 32.84 8.84
C HIS A 295 0.85 33.94 9.89
N HIS A 296 0.63 35.21 9.53
CA HIS A 296 0.62 36.35 10.45
C HIS A 296 -0.77 36.90 10.77
N GLU A 297 -1.82 36.23 10.31
CA GLU A 297 -3.17 36.50 10.80
C GLU A 297 -3.27 36.15 12.27
N ARG A 298 -4.02 36.95 13.01
CA ARG A 298 -4.23 36.75 14.45
C ARG A 298 -5.63 36.22 14.65
N TYR A 299 -5.79 35.29 15.59
CA TYR A 299 -7.11 34.71 15.89
C TYR A 299 -8.20 35.76 16.20
N ASP A 300 -7.82 36.91 16.77
CA ASP A 300 -8.68 38.07 17.06
C ASP A 300 -8.99 38.98 15.85
N GLY A 301 -8.41 38.73 14.68
CA GLY A 301 -8.57 39.55 13.48
C GLY A 301 -7.67 40.78 13.41
N ALA A 302 -6.81 41.03 14.40
CA ALA A 302 -5.88 42.16 14.38
C ALA A 302 -4.59 41.88 13.61
N GLY A 303 -4.53 40.77 12.88
CA GLY A 303 -3.38 40.32 12.10
C GLY A 303 -3.29 40.97 10.73
N PHE A 304 -2.42 40.42 9.88
CA PHE A 304 -2.20 40.89 8.52
C PHE A 304 -1.92 39.69 7.60
N PRO A 305 -2.08 39.81 6.27
CA PRO A 305 -2.41 41.02 5.51
C PRO A 305 -3.91 41.35 5.37
N ASP A 306 -4.80 40.41 5.61
CA ASP A 306 -6.23 40.53 5.27
C ASP A 306 -7.15 40.71 6.48
N GLY A 307 -6.64 40.49 7.70
CA GLY A 307 -7.39 40.69 8.94
C GLY A 307 -8.42 39.57 9.19
N LEU A 308 -8.09 38.35 8.78
CA LEU A 308 -8.92 37.18 9.03
C LEU A 308 -8.94 36.83 10.53
N SER A 309 -10.07 36.33 11.02
CA SER A 309 -10.27 36.00 12.43
C SER A 309 -10.79 34.57 12.64
N GLY A 310 -10.42 33.96 13.76
CA GLY A 310 -10.89 32.65 14.19
C GLY A 310 -10.71 31.57 13.13
N THR A 311 -11.79 30.84 12.85
CA THR A 311 -11.81 29.76 11.84
C THR A 311 -11.81 30.25 10.39
N GLY A 312 -11.91 31.57 10.16
CA GLY A 312 -11.68 32.16 8.85
C GLY A 312 -10.22 32.07 8.39
N ILE A 313 -9.29 31.90 9.33
CA ILE A 313 -7.87 31.67 9.04
C ILE A 313 -7.67 30.18 8.71
N PRO A 314 -7.02 29.84 7.57
CA PRO A 314 -6.71 28.45 7.24
C PRO A 314 -6.01 27.73 8.39
N LEU A 315 -6.45 26.51 8.71
CA LEU A 315 -5.92 25.75 9.85
C LEU A 315 -4.39 25.58 9.78
N GLY A 316 -3.85 25.31 8.58
CA GLY A 316 -2.41 25.24 8.36
C GLY A 316 -1.67 26.55 8.70
N ALA A 317 -2.27 27.71 8.44
CA ALA A 317 -1.68 29.01 8.78
C ALA A 317 -1.72 29.25 10.31
N ARG A 318 -2.81 28.87 10.98
CA ARG A 318 -2.90 28.90 12.45
C ARG A 318 -1.85 28.00 13.12
N ILE A 319 -1.60 26.82 12.53
CA ILE A 319 -0.55 25.90 12.97
C ILE A 319 0.84 26.51 12.84
N ILE A 320 1.15 27.11 11.68
CA ILE A 320 2.45 27.76 11.43
C ILE A 320 2.62 28.94 12.39
N ALA A 321 1.60 29.77 12.59
CA ALA A 321 1.63 30.90 13.52
C ALA A 321 1.93 30.47 14.96
N MET A 322 1.32 29.36 15.42
CA MET A 322 1.62 28.77 16.74
C MET A 322 3.08 28.31 16.83
N ALA A 323 3.57 27.62 15.80
CA ALA A 323 4.94 27.11 15.79
C ALA A 323 5.99 28.23 15.72
N ASP A 324 5.76 29.26 14.92
CA ASP A 324 6.58 30.47 14.82
C ASP A 324 6.63 31.23 16.15
N PHE A 325 5.47 31.42 16.80
CA PHE A 325 5.40 32.05 18.12
C PHE A 325 6.24 31.30 19.16
N VAL A 326 6.12 29.96 19.20
CA VAL A 326 6.87 29.11 20.13
C VAL A 326 8.38 29.26 19.91
N ASP A 327 8.84 29.15 18.67
CA ASP A 327 10.28 29.21 18.36
C ASP A 327 10.89 30.58 18.69
N ARG A 328 10.15 31.65 18.36
CA ARG A 328 10.56 33.03 18.67
C ARG A 328 10.67 33.28 20.17
N GLU A 329 9.68 32.88 20.97
CA GLU A 329 9.71 33.06 22.43
C GLU A 329 10.79 32.21 23.09
N LEU A 330 11.05 30.99 22.59
CA LEU A 330 12.17 30.15 23.07
C LEU A 330 13.54 30.77 22.76
N THR A 331 13.67 31.43 21.62
CA THR A 331 14.93 32.10 21.22
C THR A 331 15.19 33.38 22.02
N GLU A 332 14.14 34.07 22.47
CA GLU A 332 14.24 35.31 23.24
C GLU A 332 14.53 35.08 24.74
N GLN A 333 14.14 33.93 25.29
CA GLN A 333 14.35 33.63 26.71
C GLN A 333 15.79 33.18 27.02
N ARG A 334 16.44 33.90 27.94
CA ARG A 334 17.75 33.54 28.51
C ARG A 334 17.54 33.03 29.94
N GLY A 335 17.52 31.71 30.15
CA GLY A 335 17.37 31.06 31.46
C GLY A 335 17.56 29.55 31.41
N ASP A 336 17.66 28.89 32.59
CA ASP A 336 17.94 27.44 32.72
C ASP A 336 16.74 26.55 32.34
N ASP A 337 15.50 27.06 32.44
CA ASP A 337 14.27 26.41 31.95
C ASP A 337 13.27 27.46 31.40
N PRO A 338 13.13 27.60 30.07
CA PRO A 338 12.23 28.57 29.43
C PRO A 338 10.78 28.06 29.33
N LEU A 339 10.50 26.78 29.61
CA LEU A 339 9.17 26.20 29.37
C LEU A 339 8.06 26.84 30.20
N PRO A 340 8.21 27.09 31.53
CA PRO A 340 7.15 27.70 32.32
C PRO A 340 6.77 29.10 31.83
N ALA A 341 7.78 29.90 31.46
CA ALA A 341 7.56 31.24 30.95
C ALA A 341 6.96 31.22 29.54
N LEU A 342 7.40 30.31 28.66
CA LEU A 342 6.79 30.07 27.36
C LEU A 342 5.30 29.74 27.49
N PHE A 343 4.92 28.75 28.29
CA PHE A 343 3.51 28.35 28.42
C PHE A 343 2.65 29.46 29.03
N ALA A 344 3.20 30.24 29.97
CA ALA A 344 2.52 31.44 30.47
C ALA A 344 2.27 32.47 29.37
N ARG A 345 3.24 32.70 28.47
CA ARG A 345 3.11 33.60 27.32
C ARG A 345 2.11 33.08 26.30
N ILE A 346 2.16 31.79 25.95
CA ILE A 346 1.17 31.17 25.05
C ILE A 346 -0.24 31.36 25.62
N THR A 347 -0.44 31.05 26.92
CA THR A 347 -1.73 31.19 27.60
C THR A 347 -2.28 32.63 27.54
N GLN A 348 -1.42 33.65 27.62
CA GLN A 348 -1.81 35.07 27.49
C GLN A 348 -2.27 35.46 26.08
N GLU A 349 -1.81 34.73 25.07
CA GLU A 349 -2.04 34.98 23.64
C GLU A 349 -3.13 34.09 23.03
N LEU A 350 -3.60 33.05 23.74
CA LEU A 350 -4.73 32.22 23.31
C LEU A 350 -6.00 33.07 23.12
N GLY A 351 -6.67 32.89 21.99
CA GLY A 351 -7.84 33.65 21.58
C GLY A 351 -7.52 35.08 21.10
N LYS A 352 -6.25 35.51 21.19
CA LYS A 352 -5.74 36.77 20.64
C LYS A 352 -4.96 36.50 19.36
N SER A 353 -3.65 36.26 19.47
CA SER A 353 -2.85 35.87 18.30
C SER A 353 -2.97 34.38 17.98
N LEU A 354 -3.19 33.54 19.00
CA LEU A 354 -3.08 32.09 18.88
C LEU A 354 -4.42 31.39 19.00
N ASP A 355 -4.56 30.29 18.26
CA ASP A 355 -5.73 29.42 18.33
C ASP A 355 -5.76 28.61 19.64
N PRO A 356 -6.81 28.74 20.47
CA PRO A 356 -6.98 27.93 21.68
C PRO A 356 -7.05 26.42 21.42
N GLU A 357 -7.57 25.97 20.29
CA GLU A 357 -7.76 24.54 20.00
C GLU A 357 -6.43 23.81 19.77
N LEU A 358 -5.41 24.54 19.31
CA LEU A 358 -4.08 23.98 19.05
C LEU A 358 -3.22 23.86 20.32
N TYR A 359 -3.59 24.54 21.41
CA TYR A 359 -2.75 24.63 22.62
C TYR A 359 -2.44 23.27 23.27
N PRO A 360 -3.41 22.36 23.50
CA PRO A 360 -3.13 21.09 24.17
C PRO A 360 -2.13 20.21 23.41
N ALA A 361 -2.19 20.24 22.07
CA ALA A 361 -1.24 19.54 21.20
C ALA A 361 0.14 20.24 21.22
N ALA A 362 0.15 21.57 21.13
CA ALA A 362 1.36 22.37 21.16
C ALA A 362 2.14 22.17 22.46
N GLU A 363 1.48 22.24 23.62
CA GLU A 363 2.12 22.04 24.91
C GLU A 363 2.84 20.68 24.99
N ARG A 364 2.16 19.61 24.59
CA ARG A 364 2.71 18.25 24.61
C ARG A 364 3.93 18.12 23.71
N HIS A 365 3.81 18.53 22.45
CA HIS A 365 4.89 18.40 21.48
C HIS A 365 6.09 19.31 21.78
N VAL A 366 5.85 20.51 22.31
CA VAL A 366 6.92 21.40 22.76
C VAL A 366 7.67 20.77 23.93
N ARG A 367 6.99 20.19 24.92
CA ARG A 367 7.64 19.47 26.03
C ARG A 367 8.49 18.32 25.52
N GLU A 368 7.97 17.50 24.61
CA GLU A 368 8.71 16.38 24.00
C GLU A 368 9.96 16.84 23.25
N LEU A 369 9.81 17.83 22.36
CA LEU A 369 10.91 18.37 21.55
C LEU A 369 11.98 19.03 22.43
N TYR A 370 11.56 19.80 23.43
CA TYR A 370 12.46 20.47 24.36
C TYR A 370 13.20 19.48 25.25
N LEU A 371 12.53 18.47 25.83
CA LEU A 371 13.17 17.43 26.64
C LEU A 371 14.19 16.64 25.81
N ALA A 372 13.84 16.26 24.58
CA ALA A 372 14.74 15.55 23.68
C ALA A 372 15.96 16.39 23.23
N ALA A 373 15.81 17.72 23.12
CA ALA A 373 16.92 18.64 22.84
C ALA A 373 17.77 18.92 24.09
N TYR A 374 17.14 19.07 25.25
CA TYR A 374 17.79 19.31 26.54
C TYR A 374 18.63 18.11 26.98
N SER A 375 18.11 16.87 26.86
CA SER A 375 18.87 15.65 27.14
C SER A 375 20.13 15.55 26.27
N ARG A 376 20.03 15.80 24.96
CA ARG A 376 21.18 15.80 24.05
C ARG A 376 22.22 16.90 24.35
N ARG A 377 21.77 18.08 24.81
CA ARG A 377 22.64 19.21 25.16
C ARG A 377 23.29 19.03 26.55
N ALA A 378 22.60 18.36 27.47
CA ALA A 378 23.10 17.98 28.78
C ALA A 378 24.14 16.85 28.74
N GLU A 379 24.06 15.96 27.74
CA GLU A 379 25.03 14.87 27.52
C GLU A 379 26.41 15.35 27.02
N ALA A 380 26.51 16.56 26.44
CA ALA A 380 27.72 17.01 25.74
C ALA A 380 28.52 18.16 26.41
N ALA A 381 28.01 18.77 27.48
CA ALA A 381 28.64 19.94 28.09
C ALA A 381 29.26 19.61 29.46
N GLU A 382 30.56 19.87 29.63
CA GLU A 382 31.21 19.92 30.95
C GLU A 382 30.53 21.02 31.79
N LYS A 383 29.99 20.65 32.96
CA LYS A 383 29.40 21.59 33.91
C LYS A 383 30.19 21.61 35.21
N GLU A 384 30.45 22.80 35.72
CA GLU A 384 30.96 23.01 37.07
C GLU A 384 29.79 22.99 38.06
N LEU A 385 29.77 21.98 38.94
CA LEU A 385 28.72 21.77 39.92
C LEU A 385 29.25 21.87 41.35
N ARG A 386 28.36 22.19 42.29
CA ARG A 386 28.63 22.11 43.73
C ARG A 386 28.30 20.71 44.25
N PRO A 387 28.86 20.27 45.41
CA PRO A 387 28.65 18.93 45.94
C PRO A 387 27.16 18.52 46.08
N LYS A 388 26.27 19.47 46.40
CA LYS A 388 24.82 19.23 46.54
C LYS A 388 24.09 19.02 45.21
N GLN A 389 24.74 19.28 44.09
CA GLN A 389 24.17 19.19 42.74
C GLN A 389 24.68 17.96 41.98
N LEU A 390 25.56 17.16 42.60
CA LEU A 390 26.04 15.90 42.03
C LEU A 390 24.95 14.83 42.09
N LEU A 391 24.78 14.10 40.99
CA LEU A 391 23.88 12.96 40.87
C LEU A 391 24.67 11.71 40.48
N GLU A 392 24.13 10.55 40.84
CA GLU A 392 24.71 9.27 40.44
C GLU A 392 24.71 9.11 38.92
N GLY A 393 25.76 8.52 38.37
CA GLY A 393 25.94 8.34 36.92
C GLY A 393 26.61 9.52 36.21
N MET A 394 26.88 10.63 36.89
CA MET A 394 27.75 11.70 36.36
C MET A 394 29.20 11.21 36.30
N THR A 395 29.95 11.61 35.28
CA THR A 395 31.37 11.28 35.13
C THR A 395 32.22 12.53 35.35
N THR A 396 33.22 12.44 36.22
CA THR A 396 34.18 13.54 36.44
C THR A 396 34.96 13.81 35.16
N THR A 397 34.98 15.06 34.71
CA THR A 397 35.74 15.45 33.50
C THR A 397 37.15 15.91 33.83
N ARG A 398 37.44 16.18 35.12
CA ARG A 398 38.74 16.58 35.66
C ARG A 398 39.00 15.88 36.99
N ASP A 399 40.28 15.76 37.37
CA ASP A 399 40.66 15.26 38.69
C ASP A 399 40.20 16.24 39.76
N LEU A 400 39.59 15.71 40.83
CA LEU A 400 39.14 16.49 41.97
C LEU A 400 40.11 16.28 43.13
N PHE A 401 40.79 17.33 43.55
CA PHE A 401 41.67 17.35 44.71
C PHE A 401 40.98 18.03 45.90
N SER A 402 41.52 17.90 47.10
CA SER A 402 41.13 18.65 48.29
C SER A 402 41.88 19.98 48.39
N GLY A 403 41.52 20.84 49.36
CA GLY A 403 42.21 22.12 49.60
C GLY A 403 43.71 21.96 49.91
N SER A 404 44.09 20.86 50.54
CA SER A 404 45.49 20.47 50.83
C SER A 404 46.20 19.68 49.71
N GLY A 405 45.52 19.41 48.60
CA GLY A 405 46.10 18.75 47.42
C GLY A 405 45.99 17.23 47.39
N ALA A 406 45.21 16.61 48.28
CA ALA A 406 44.95 15.17 48.24
C ALA A 406 43.91 14.83 47.15
N LEU A 407 44.15 13.78 46.36
CA LEU A 407 43.20 13.36 45.32
C LEU A 407 41.95 12.73 45.95
N ILE A 408 40.78 13.24 45.59
CA ILE A 408 39.47 12.79 46.07
C ILE A 408 38.81 11.88 45.05
N VAL A 409 38.76 12.30 43.78
CA VAL A 409 38.17 11.53 42.67
C VAL A 409 38.98 11.77 41.40
N GLU A 410 39.38 10.68 40.73
CA GLU A 410 40.07 10.73 39.44
C GLU A 410 39.12 11.15 38.31
N ARG A 411 39.66 11.80 37.29
CA ARG A 411 39.00 12.08 36.02
C ARG A 411 38.54 10.79 35.35
N GLY A 412 37.35 10.81 34.77
CA GLY A 412 36.73 9.67 34.09
C GLY A 412 35.98 8.74 35.05
N THR A 413 35.88 9.10 36.32
CA THR A 413 35.17 8.29 37.32
C THR A 413 33.68 8.56 37.26
N VAL A 414 32.89 7.49 37.13
CA VAL A 414 31.43 7.55 37.31
C VAL A 414 31.12 7.66 38.80
N LEU A 415 30.40 8.71 39.16
CA LEU A 415 29.99 9.01 40.52
C LEU A 415 28.84 8.09 40.96
N ASP A 416 29.05 7.36 42.04
CA ASP A 416 28.02 6.60 42.76
C ASP A 416 27.73 7.29 44.11
N ALA A 417 26.72 6.81 44.85
CA ALA A 417 26.36 7.35 46.17
C ALA A 417 27.58 7.51 47.11
N GLY A 418 28.46 6.52 47.12
CA GLY A 418 29.64 6.49 48.00
C GLY A 418 30.66 7.57 47.64
N ARG A 419 30.94 7.74 46.34
CA ARG A 419 31.86 8.76 45.82
C ARG A 419 31.30 10.16 45.99
N ILE A 420 30.01 10.38 45.73
CA ILE A 420 29.37 11.67 45.97
C ILE A 420 29.50 12.06 47.45
N MET A 421 29.25 11.12 48.36
CA MET A 421 29.44 11.34 49.80
C MET A 421 30.89 11.64 50.19
N ALA A 422 31.87 11.00 49.56
CA ALA A 422 33.28 11.30 49.78
C ALA A 422 33.63 12.73 49.35
N VAL A 423 33.11 13.17 48.20
CA VAL A 423 33.27 14.54 47.70
C VAL A 423 32.60 15.55 48.64
N VAL A 424 31.35 15.32 49.04
CA VAL A 424 30.62 16.18 49.99
C VAL A 424 31.38 16.31 51.32
N ARG A 425 31.90 15.20 51.85
CA ARG A 425 32.68 15.19 53.09
C ARG A 425 33.98 15.98 52.95
N SER A 426 34.71 15.79 51.85
CA SER A 426 35.96 16.54 51.63
C SER A 426 35.71 18.04 51.53
N TYR A 427 34.60 18.47 50.92
CA TYR A 427 34.22 19.89 50.87
C TYR A 427 33.88 20.50 52.24
N GLN A 428 33.54 19.67 53.24
CA GLN A 428 33.28 20.14 54.61
C GLN A 428 34.55 20.17 55.46
N VAL A 429 35.50 19.26 55.20
CA VAL A 429 36.71 19.07 56.02
C VAL A 429 37.91 19.86 55.47
N ASP A 430 38.09 19.85 54.15
CA ASP A 430 39.23 20.44 53.44
C ASP A 430 38.79 20.89 52.03
N PRO A 431 38.06 22.03 51.92
CA PRO A 431 37.39 22.44 50.70
C PRO A 431 38.39 22.76 49.58
N PRO A 432 38.21 22.20 48.37
CA PRO A 432 39.05 22.54 47.24
C PRO A 432 38.87 23.96 46.75
N SER A 433 39.92 24.47 46.09
CA SER A 433 40.00 25.81 45.55
C SER A 433 39.25 26.02 44.22
N GLY A 434 38.67 24.97 43.62
CA GLY A 434 37.86 25.02 42.40
C GLY A 434 36.62 24.11 42.46
N GLY A 435 35.64 24.34 41.58
CA GLY A 435 34.40 23.53 41.54
C GLY A 435 34.56 22.14 40.91
N ILE A 436 33.48 21.37 40.93
CA ILE A 436 33.49 19.96 40.50
C ILE A 436 33.03 19.89 39.06
N PHE A 437 33.93 19.52 38.15
CA PHE A 437 33.62 19.43 36.73
C PHE A 437 33.16 18.03 36.37
N VAL A 438 31.93 17.93 35.86
CA VAL A 438 31.32 16.65 35.46
C VAL A 438 30.64 16.77 34.10
N SER A 439 30.54 15.65 33.40
CA SER A 439 29.68 15.45 32.24
C SER A 439 28.74 14.28 32.50
N TRP A 440 27.64 14.24 31.76
CA TRP A 440 26.74 13.10 31.80
C TRP A 440 26.88 12.32 30.49
N ALA A 441 27.97 11.57 30.38
CA ALA A 441 28.19 10.63 29.29
C ALA A 441 28.57 9.28 29.90
N PRO A 442 27.86 8.17 29.59
CA PRO A 442 28.27 6.86 30.04
C PRO A 442 29.60 6.53 29.38
N SER A 443 30.69 6.62 30.15
CA SER A 443 32.01 6.22 29.67
C SER A 443 32.04 4.70 29.48
N GLY A 444 31.82 4.27 28.24
CA GLY A 444 32.31 3.00 27.71
C GLY A 444 31.47 1.76 28.00
N ARG A 445 30.51 1.46 27.12
CA ARG A 445 30.51 0.21 26.32
C ARG A 445 29.38 0.27 25.29
N SER A 446 29.78 0.22 24.03
CA SER A 446 28.98 -0.22 22.90
C SER A 446 28.53 -1.67 23.14
N ASP A 447 27.23 -1.89 23.31
CA ASP A 447 26.43 -2.85 22.54
C ASP A 447 25.16 -3.25 23.29
N ALA A 448 24.07 -3.31 22.51
CA ALA A 448 22.86 -4.08 22.73
C ALA A 448 22.10 -3.87 24.06
N GLY A 449 20.95 -3.20 23.96
CA GLY A 449 19.88 -3.32 24.94
C GLY A 449 19.02 -2.08 25.02
N SER A 450 17.89 -2.10 24.32
CA SER A 450 16.75 -1.25 24.62
C SER A 450 16.50 -1.20 26.12
N VAL A 451 16.79 -0.07 26.77
CA VAL A 451 16.29 0.19 28.12
C VAL A 451 14.79 0.47 27.96
N LYS A 452 13.99 -0.59 28.12
CA LYS A 452 12.56 -0.44 28.39
C LYS A 452 12.45 0.26 29.74
N ILE A 453 12.10 1.54 29.72
CA ILE A 453 11.57 2.19 30.92
C ILE A 453 10.16 1.63 31.10
N ALA A 454 10.03 0.68 32.01
CA ALA A 454 8.73 0.30 32.54
C ALA A 454 8.18 1.52 33.27
N VAL A 455 7.04 2.03 32.80
CA VAL A 455 6.24 3.00 33.54
C VAL A 455 5.71 2.27 34.77
N THR A 456 6.40 2.40 35.91
CA THR A 456 5.84 2.03 37.21
C THR A 456 4.86 3.13 37.62
N GLU A 457 3.64 2.70 37.96
CA GLU A 457 2.53 3.55 38.40
C GLU A 457 3.00 4.58 39.45
N ALA A 458 2.69 5.85 39.20
CA ALA A 458 3.00 6.93 40.12
C ALA A 458 2.25 6.73 41.44
N VAL A 459 2.94 6.26 42.47
CA VAL A 459 2.45 6.32 43.85
C VAL A 459 2.45 7.79 44.26
N THR A 460 1.27 8.39 44.40
CA THR A 460 1.12 9.73 44.97
C THR A 460 1.68 9.75 46.39
N GLU A 461 2.78 10.48 46.59
CA GLU A 461 3.42 10.67 47.88
C GLU A 461 3.08 12.03 48.47
N ARG A 462 3.04 12.11 49.80
CA ARG A 462 2.86 13.37 50.54
C ARG A 462 3.93 13.54 51.60
N GLU A 463 4.40 14.77 51.78
CA GLU A 463 5.29 15.14 52.87
C GLU A 463 4.50 15.30 54.16
N VAL A 464 4.95 14.66 55.24
CA VAL A 464 4.29 14.67 56.56
C VAL A 464 5.28 15.09 57.62
N GLU A 465 4.92 16.09 58.43
CA GLU A 465 5.72 16.44 59.60
C GLU A 465 5.84 15.24 60.55
N PRO A 466 7.03 14.97 61.14
CA PRO A 466 7.24 13.80 62.01
C PRO A 466 6.25 13.66 63.15
N LYS A 467 5.77 14.79 63.71
CA LYS A 467 4.75 14.82 64.80
C LYS A 467 3.36 14.36 64.36
N ARG A 468 3.12 14.26 63.05
CA ARG A 468 1.85 13.86 62.44
C ARG A 468 1.90 12.45 61.84
N LEU A 469 3.01 11.72 62.01
CA LEU A 469 3.13 10.33 61.59
C LEU A 469 2.18 9.44 62.41
N LYS A 470 1.52 8.50 61.73
CA LYS A 470 0.60 7.54 62.35
C LYS A 470 1.04 6.12 62.01
N GLU A 471 0.72 5.19 62.90
CA GLU A 471 0.91 3.76 62.64
C GLU A 471 0.15 3.34 61.39
N GLY A 472 0.76 2.49 60.57
CA GLY A 472 0.20 2.01 59.30
C GLY A 472 0.68 2.77 58.06
N MET A 473 1.16 4.01 58.21
CA MET A 473 1.73 4.79 57.08
C MET A 473 2.97 4.11 56.51
N ARG A 474 3.16 4.17 55.18
CA ARG A 474 4.32 3.58 54.50
C ARG A 474 5.24 4.65 53.93
N LEU A 475 6.53 4.55 54.23
CA LEU A 475 7.54 5.45 53.67
C LEU A 475 7.72 5.21 52.16
N THR A 476 7.71 6.28 51.37
CA THR A 476 8.00 6.23 49.92
C THR A 476 9.46 6.54 49.59
N ARG A 477 10.26 6.91 50.61
CA ARG A 477 11.70 7.20 50.47
C ARG A 477 12.44 6.75 51.73
N ASN A 478 13.74 6.49 51.61
CA ASN A 478 14.61 6.26 52.77
C ASN A 478 14.67 7.52 53.66
N LEU A 479 14.62 7.33 54.98
CA LEU A 479 14.69 8.39 55.98
C LEU A 479 16.05 8.36 56.69
N TYR A 480 16.77 9.48 56.67
CA TYR A 480 18.10 9.63 57.27
C TYR A 480 18.10 10.70 58.36
N SER A 481 19.02 10.65 59.32
CA SER A 481 19.28 11.77 60.25
C SER A 481 19.92 12.97 59.53
N GLY A 482 20.00 14.13 60.20
CA GLY A 482 20.72 15.30 59.66
C GLY A 482 22.21 15.05 59.38
N THR A 483 22.80 14.11 60.12
CA THR A 483 24.16 13.57 59.98
C THR A 483 24.31 12.42 58.97
N GLY A 484 23.21 11.97 58.34
CA GLY A 484 23.22 10.97 57.27
C GLY A 484 23.15 9.50 57.73
N LEU A 485 22.82 9.23 58.99
CA LEU A 485 22.56 7.88 59.48
C LEU A 485 21.19 7.41 58.96
N LEU A 486 21.13 6.25 58.31
CA LEU A 486 19.86 5.67 57.86
C LEU A 486 19.00 5.29 59.07
N LEU A 487 17.86 5.95 59.23
CA LEU A 487 16.92 5.72 60.32
C LEU A 487 15.89 4.66 59.93
N LEU A 488 15.31 4.76 58.74
CA LEU A 488 14.32 3.81 58.21
C LEU A 488 14.43 3.70 56.69
N THR A 489 14.21 2.51 56.14
CA THR A 489 14.23 2.28 54.70
C THR A 489 12.90 2.58 54.03
N GLU A 490 12.94 2.91 52.76
CA GLU A 490 11.80 2.99 51.86
C GLU A 490 10.98 1.69 51.90
N GLY A 491 9.66 1.82 51.79
CA GLY A 491 8.72 0.71 51.89
C GLY A 491 8.42 0.26 53.32
N THR A 492 9.12 0.78 54.34
CA THR A 492 8.84 0.46 55.75
C THR A 492 7.46 0.96 56.16
N GLN A 493 6.68 0.09 56.79
CA GLN A 493 5.39 0.44 57.39
C GLN A 493 5.62 0.87 58.85
N LEU A 494 5.19 2.08 59.19
CA LEU A 494 5.43 2.71 60.48
C LEU A 494 4.60 2.04 61.58
N ASN A 495 5.28 1.71 62.68
CA ASN A 495 4.71 1.19 63.92
C ASN A 495 5.10 2.11 65.09
N ARG A 496 4.53 1.89 66.27
CA ARG A 496 4.77 2.75 67.44
C ARG A 496 6.26 2.98 67.74
N GLY A 497 7.05 1.90 67.71
CA GLY A 497 8.48 1.96 68.03
C GLY A 497 9.31 2.73 67.00
N SER A 498 8.99 2.57 65.71
CA SER A 498 9.67 3.31 64.63
C SER A 498 9.29 4.79 64.63
N ILE A 499 8.05 5.15 64.96
CA ILE A 499 7.62 6.55 65.11
C ILE A 499 8.30 7.22 66.30
N GLU A 500 8.36 6.54 67.46
CA GLU A 500 9.08 7.06 68.64
C GLU A 500 10.58 7.24 68.38
N ALA A 501 11.21 6.34 67.61
CA ALA A 501 12.60 6.48 67.21
C ALA A 501 12.81 7.72 66.31
N VAL A 502 11.97 7.89 65.29
CA VAL A 502 12.02 9.06 64.39
C VAL A 502 11.83 10.37 65.16
N LEU A 503 10.85 10.43 66.08
CA LEU A 503 10.61 11.63 66.89
C LEU A 503 11.75 11.95 67.85
N ARG A 504 12.41 10.94 68.43
CA ARG A 504 13.55 11.12 69.31
C ARG A 504 14.76 11.68 68.57
N TYR A 505 15.05 11.16 67.37
CA TYR A 505 16.13 11.67 66.53
C TYR A 505 15.83 13.06 65.96
N TYR A 506 14.58 13.35 65.61
CA TYR A 506 14.17 14.66 65.08
C TYR A 506 14.39 15.82 66.07
N GLN A 507 14.35 15.55 67.38
CA GLN A 507 14.62 16.55 68.42
C GLN A 507 16.12 16.82 68.64
N ILE A 508 16.98 15.88 68.25
CA ILE A 508 18.43 15.92 68.50
C ILE A 508 19.19 16.39 67.24
N ASP A 509 18.79 15.88 66.07
CA ASP A 509 19.44 16.11 64.78
C ASP A 509 18.38 16.02 63.65
N PRO A 510 17.65 17.12 63.38
CA PRO A 510 16.56 17.11 62.41
C PRO A 510 17.06 16.76 60.99
N PRO A 511 16.37 15.88 60.26
CA PRO A 511 16.71 15.45 58.91
C PRO A 511 16.69 16.64 57.94
N SER A 512 17.61 16.59 56.98
CA SER A 512 17.76 17.60 55.92
C SER A 512 16.71 17.48 54.81
N CYS A 513 15.84 16.46 54.87
CA CYS A 513 14.72 16.23 53.97
C CYS A 513 13.41 15.92 54.74
N GLY A 514 12.28 16.21 54.11
CA GLY A 514 10.94 15.88 54.62
C GLY A 514 10.69 14.38 54.75
N VAL A 515 9.73 13.98 55.59
CA VAL A 515 9.29 12.57 55.69
C VAL A 515 8.18 12.33 54.67
N TYR A 516 8.41 11.48 53.67
CA TYR A 516 7.45 11.21 52.60
C TYR A 516 6.76 9.85 52.81
N VAL A 517 5.43 9.86 52.80
CA VAL A 517 4.60 8.65 52.95
C VAL A 517 3.59 8.53 51.81
N ALA A 518 3.21 7.30 51.49
CA ALA A 518 2.20 7.02 50.47
C ALA A 518 0.83 7.55 50.90
N ASP A 519 0.09 8.20 49.98
CA ASP A 519 -1.23 8.75 50.28
C ASP A 519 -2.28 7.62 50.29
N GLU A 520 -2.91 7.34 51.44
CA GLU A 520 -3.87 6.23 51.61
C GLU A 520 -5.22 6.44 50.87
N LYS A 521 -5.37 7.52 50.09
CA LYS A 521 -6.55 7.73 49.22
C LYS A 521 -6.30 7.26 47.79
N ALA A 522 -5.95 6.00 47.65
CA ALA A 522 -6.06 5.26 46.39
C ALA A 522 -6.40 3.80 46.71
N ARG A 523 -7.65 3.59 47.12
CA ARG A 523 -8.35 2.31 46.98
C ARG A 523 -9.77 2.59 46.53
#